data_AF-A0A9E3TWD3-F1
#
_entry.id   AF-A0A9E3TWD3-F1
#
_cell.length_a   1.000
_cell.length_b   1.000
_cell.length_c   1.000
_cell.angle_alpha   90.00
_cell.angle_beta   90.00
_cell.angle_gamma   90.00
#
_symmetry.space_group_name_H-M   'P 1'
#
loop_
_entity.id
_entity.type
_entity.pdbx_description
1 polymer ?
#
loop_
_entity_poly.entity_id
_entity_poly.type
_entity_poly.pdbx_seq_one_letter_code
_entity_poly.pdbx_strand_id
1 'polypeptide(L)'
;MSEDSGQIELDGDVIRYTSSTYSAWTIRVEDVRIIGEATNQNGPFADDYFLCFATGPAMWHEASFYAAGRDPFLAALGARLGVTLQLDLTSSADFASRILWPLELADMPMFKYEDVRPKTIVGRMIGSMQNKQTYSDFVLAALNK
;
A
#
# COMPACT_ATOMS: atom_id res chain seq x y z
N MET A 1 -23.62 5.87 6.01
CA MET A 1 -23.02 5.96 4.66
C MET A 1 -22.05 4.80 4.59
N SER A 2 -22.20 3.88 3.63
CA SER A 2 -21.17 2.85 3.41
C SER A 2 -19.92 3.56 2.92
N GLU A 3 -18.78 3.30 3.54
CA GLU A 3 -17.49 3.80 3.06
C GLU A 3 -17.20 3.20 1.68
N ASP A 4 -16.66 4.03 0.79
CA ASP A 4 -16.34 3.65 -0.58
C ASP A 4 -14.84 3.36 -0.66
N SER A 5 -14.49 2.07 -0.72
CA SER A 5 -13.10 1.59 -0.90
C SER A 5 -12.49 2.00 -2.25
N GLY A 6 -13.26 2.67 -3.11
CA GLY A 6 -12.81 3.25 -4.37
C GLY A 6 -12.83 2.26 -5.54
N GLN A 7 -12.32 2.72 -6.68
CA GLN A 7 -12.18 1.97 -7.91
C GLN A 7 -10.74 2.11 -8.41
N ILE A 8 -10.14 0.99 -8.80
CA ILE A 8 -8.82 0.96 -9.43
C ILE A 8 -8.90 0.32 -10.80
N GLU A 9 -8.21 0.91 -11.77
CA GLU A 9 -8.15 0.41 -13.14
C GLU A 9 -6.80 0.70 -13.79
N LEU A 10 -6.50 -0.08 -14.83
CA LEU A 10 -5.38 0.16 -15.74
C LEU A 10 -5.96 0.65 -17.07
N ASP A 11 -5.72 1.93 -17.38
CA ASP A 11 -6.12 2.58 -18.64
C ASP A 11 -4.87 2.74 -19.52
N GLY A 12 -4.63 1.75 -20.39
CA GLY A 12 -3.39 1.66 -21.16
C GLY A 12 -2.15 1.50 -20.27
N ASP A 13 -1.30 2.52 -20.22
CA ASP A 13 -0.09 2.57 -19.38
C ASP A 13 -0.28 3.44 -18.12
N VAL A 14 -1.53 3.73 -17.74
CA VAL A 14 -1.86 4.61 -16.62
C VAL A 14 -2.67 3.86 -15.58
N ILE A 15 -2.17 3.86 -14.35
CA ILE A 15 -2.91 3.38 -13.18
C ILE A 15 -3.75 4.54 -12.65
N ARG A 16 -5.05 4.29 -12.48
CA ARG A 16 -5.98 5.29 -11.94
C ARG A 16 -6.70 4.72 -10.73
N TYR A 17 -6.67 5.46 -9.63
CA TYR A 17 -7.46 5.17 -8.44
C TYR A 17 -8.37 6.35 -8.13
N THR A 18 -9.66 6.06 -7.95
CA THR A 18 -10.68 7.03 -7.55
C THR A 18 -11.38 6.54 -6.30
N SER A 19 -11.69 7.45 -5.37
CA SER A 19 -12.50 7.15 -4.20
C SER A 19 -13.19 8.42 -3.74
N SER A 20 -14.38 8.28 -3.15
CA SER A 20 -15.05 9.37 -2.44
C SER A 20 -14.61 9.51 -0.98
N THR A 21 -13.95 8.48 -0.43
CA THR A 21 -13.41 8.44 0.95
C THR A 21 -11.92 8.77 0.98
N TYR A 22 -11.14 8.24 0.04
CA TYR A 22 -9.70 8.43 -0.07
C TYR A 22 -9.31 9.43 -1.16
N SER A 23 -8.04 9.85 -1.17
CA SER A 23 -7.54 10.73 -2.22
C SER A 23 -7.40 9.99 -3.56
N ALA A 24 -7.99 10.55 -4.62
CA ALA A 24 -7.80 10.05 -5.98
C ALA A 24 -6.40 10.39 -6.51
N TRP A 25 -5.84 9.50 -7.33
CA TRP A 25 -4.53 9.69 -7.95
C TRP A 25 -4.39 8.93 -9.27
N THR A 26 -3.39 9.34 -10.04
CA THR A 26 -3.05 8.77 -11.33
C THR A 26 -1.54 8.73 -11.48
N ILE A 27 -0.97 7.59 -11.87
CA ILE A 27 0.47 7.42 -12.14
C ILE A 27 0.68 6.58 -13.40
N ARG A 28 1.81 6.76 -14.08
CA ARG A 28 2.17 5.92 -15.23
C ARG A 28 2.84 4.64 -14.73
N VAL A 29 2.59 3.52 -15.41
CA VAL A 29 3.21 2.23 -15.07
C VAL A 29 4.75 2.33 -15.12
N GLU A 30 5.31 3.09 -16.07
CA GLU A 30 6.76 3.27 -16.21
C GLU A 30 7.42 4.05 -15.05
N ASP A 31 6.62 4.83 -14.31
CA ASP A 31 7.12 5.57 -13.14
C ASP A 31 7.11 4.69 -11.88
N VAL A 32 6.36 3.58 -11.88
CA VAL A 32 6.28 2.66 -10.75
C VAL A 32 7.59 1.90 -10.65
N ARG A 33 8.25 2.02 -9.48
CA ARG A 33 9.50 1.34 -9.19
C ARG A 33 9.35 0.19 -8.22
N ILE A 34 8.36 0.28 -7.31
CA ILE A 34 8.04 -0.77 -6.34
C ILE A 34 6.53 -0.87 -6.20
N ILE A 35 6.02 -2.09 -6.17
CA ILE A 35 4.65 -2.44 -5.85
C ILE A 35 4.70 -3.32 -4.61
N GLY A 36 3.90 -3.01 -3.62
CA GLY A 36 3.74 -3.84 -2.44
C GLY A 36 2.30 -3.86 -1.97
N GLU A 37 2.11 -4.58 -0.87
CA GLU A 37 0.87 -4.58 -0.13
C GLU A 37 1.17 -4.33 1.35
N ALA A 38 0.23 -3.70 2.05
CA ALA A 38 0.39 -3.37 3.46
C ALA A 38 -0.94 -3.41 4.20
N THR A 39 -0.90 -3.88 5.45
CA THR A 39 -2.03 -3.84 6.39
C THR A 39 -1.81 -2.81 7.49
N ASN A 40 -2.90 -2.30 8.05
CA ASN A 40 -2.89 -1.43 9.23
C ASN A 40 -3.91 -1.92 10.30
N GLN A 41 -3.98 -1.22 11.43
CA GLN A 41 -4.87 -1.58 12.55
C GLN A 41 -6.24 -0.86 12.54
N ASN A 42 -6.62 -0.19 11.44
CA ASN A 42 -7.86 0.58 11.40
C ASN A 42 -9.11 -0.29 11.18
N GLY A 43 -8.93 -1.58 10.90
CA GLY A 43 -10.02 -2.55 10.80
C GLY A 43 -10.74 -2.77 12.15
N PRO A 44 -11.97 -3.33 12.13
CA PRO A 44 -12.74 -3.78 10.97
C PRO A 44 -13.70 -2.72 10.38
N PHE A 45 -13.69 -1.50 10.92
CA PHE A 45 -14.66 -0.47 10.54
C PHE A 45 -14.18 0.47 9.43
N ALA A 46 -12.92 0.34 9.00
CA ALA A 46 -12.29 1.06 7.90
C ALA A 46 -11.37 0.11 7.14
N ASP A 47 -10.96 0.47 5.92
CA ASP A 47 -10.03 -0.35 5.14
C ASP A 47 -8.70 -0.51 5.90
N ASP A 48 -8.28 -1.75 6.01
CA ASP A 48 -7.11 -2.19 6.76
C ASP A 48 -6.05 -2.85 5.89
N TYR A 49 -6.27 -2.87 4.57
CA TYR A 49 -5.44 -3.57 3.61
C TYR A 49 -5.33 -2.79 2.30
N PHE A 50 -4.11 -2.53 1.85
CA PHE A 50 -3.81 -1.61 0.77
C PHE A 50 -2.80 -2.19 -0.22
N LEU A 51 -2.99 -1.84 -1.49
CA LEU A 51 -1.97 -1.89 -2.53
C LEU A 51 -1.15 -0.60 -2.49
N CYS A 52 0.16 -0.71 -2.50
CA CYS A 52 1.08 0.41 -2.38
C CYS A 52 2.00 0.52 -3.60
N PHE A 53 2.10 1.72 -4.18
CA PHE A 53 2.89 2.01 -5.37
C PHE A 53 3.90 3.10 -5.08
N ALA A 54 5.20 2.79 -5.17
CA ALA A 54 6.27 3.77 -5.03
C ALA A 54 6.80 4.20 -6.39
N THR A 55 6.80 5.51 -6.64
CA THR A 55 7.41 6.14 -7.82
C THR A 55 8.75 6.81 -7.51
N GLY A 56 9.06 7.01 -6.23
CA GLY A 56 10.30 7.60 -5.74
C GLY A 56 10.42 7.53 -4.21
N PRO A 57 11.50 8.04 -3.62
CA PRO A 57 11.82 7.82 -2.21
C PRO A 57 10.97 8.65 -1.22
N ALA A 58 10.22 9.63 -1.71
CA ALA A 58 9.52 10.60 -0.86
C ALA A 58 8.10 10.18 -0.47
N MET A 59 7.39 9.46 -1.34
CA MET A 59 5.99 9.10 -1.14
C MET A 59 5.61 7.85 -1.94
N TRP A 60 4.58 7.15 -1.45
CA TRP A 60 3.86 6.12 -2.17
C TRP A 60 2.41 6.54 -2.38
N HIS A 61 1.76 5.86 -3.32
CA HIS A 61 0.32 5.91 -3.55
C HIS A 61 -0.32 4.65 -2.98
N GLU A 62 -1.50 4.80 -2.37
CA GLU A 62 -2.25 3.69 -1.80
C GLU A 62 -3.60 3.57 -2.51
N ALA A 63 -3.97 2.33 -2.81
CA ALA A 63 -5.34 1.97 -3.18
C ALA A 63 -5.83 0.88 -2.23
N SER A 64 -7.10 0.97 -1.84
CA SER A 64 -7.70 -0.07 -1.01
C SER A 64 -7.62 -1.43 -1.70
N PHE A 65 -7.31 -2.47 -0.93
CA PHE A 65 -7.49 -3.86 -1.35
C PHE A 65 -8.96 -4.15 -1.70
N TYR A 66 -9.91 -3.44 -1.10
CA TYR A 66 -11.34 -3.66 -1.35
C TYR A 66 -11.88 -2.83 -2.53
N ALA A 67 -11.00 -2.12 -3.25
CA ALA A 67 -11.40 -1.30 -4.39
C ALA A 67 -12.06 -2.13 -5.51
N ALA A 68 -13.13 -1.59 -6.09
CA ALA A 68 -13.75 -2.14 -7.28
C ALA A 68 -12.74 -2.21 -8.43
N GLY A 69 -12.75 -3.30 -9.20
CA GLY A 69 -11.82 -3.49 -10.30
C GLY A 69 -10.42 -4.01 -9.93
N ARG A 70 -10.13 -4.27 -8.63
CA ARG A 70 -8.82 -4.78 -8.17
C ARG A 70 -8.34 -6.00 -8.96
N ASP A 71 -9.15 -7.06 -9.05
CA ASP A 71 -8.71 -8.32 -9.67
C ASP A 71 -8.36 -8.17 -11.16
N PRO A 72 -9.22 -7.58 -12.02
CA PRO A 72 -8.84 -7.34 -13.42
C PRO A 72 -7.66 -6.36 -13.53
N PHE A 73 -7.56 -5.37 -12.64
CA PHE A 73 -6.41 -4.46 -12.58
C PHE A 73 -5.10 -5.20 -12.30
N LEU A 74 -5.04 -6.06 -11.26
CA LEU A 74 -3.84 -6.82 -10.91
C LEU A 74 -3.42 -7.79 -12.01
N ALA A 75 -4.40 -8.45 -12.65
CA ALA A 75 -4.14 -9.34 -13.77
C ALA A 75 -3.52 -8.56 -14.95
N ALA A 76 -4.09 -7.40 -15.30
CA ALA A 76 -3.61 -6.57 -16.40
C ALA A 76 -2.23 -5.96 -16.11
N LEU A 77 -2.03 -5.43 -14.90
CA LEU A 77 -0.75 -4.85 -14.48
C LEU A 77 0.34 -5.93 -14.39
N GLY A 78 0.03 -7.09 -13.83
CA GLY A 78 0.94 -8.23 -13.79
C GLY A 78 1.37 -8.66 -15.20
N ALA A 79 0.40 -8.81 -16.13
CA ALA A 79 0.70 -9.11 -17.53
C ALA A 79 1.61 -8.05 -18.17
N ARG A 80 1.39 -6.77 -17.87
CA ARG A 80 2.21 -5.66 -18.38
C ARG A 80 3.65 -5.69 -17.85
N LEU A 81 3.83 -6.12 -16.61
CA LEU A 81 5.13 -6.25 -15.94
C LEU A 81 5.80 -7.61 -16.16
N GLY A 82 5.12 -8.56 -16.80
CA GLY A 82 5.62 -9.92 -17.01
C GLY A 82 5.67 -10.76 -15.73
N VAL A 83 4.84 -10.45 -14.73
CA VAL A 83 4.79 -11.13 -13.42
C VAL A 83 3.36 -11.45 -12.99
N THR A 84 3.19 -12.34 -12.02
CA THR A 84 1.91 -12.52 -11.33
C THR A 84 1.94 -11.77 -10.01
N LEU A 85 1.06 -10.77 -9.85
CA LEU A 85 0.91 -10.05 -8.59
C LEU A 85 -0.06 -10.81 -7.67
N GLN A 86 0.48 -11.74 -6.89
CA GLN A 86 -0.29 -12.49 -5.91
C GLN A 86 -0.30 -11.74 -4.58
N LEU A 87 -1.47 -11.59 -3.95
CA LEU A 87 -1.68 -10.95 -2.65
C LEU A 87 -1.78 -12.01 -1.54
N ASP A 88 -1.34 -11.71 -0.31
CA ASP A 88 -1.22 -12.75 0.75
C ASP A 88 -1.44 -12.27 2.20
N LEU A 89 -1.68 -10.97 2.44
CA LEU A 89 -1.97 -10.44 3.78
C LEU A 89 -3.45 -10.47 4.18
N THR A 90 -4.32 -11.21 3.47
CA THR A 90 -5.77 -11.28 3.75
C THR A 90 -6.14 -11.83 5.13
N SER A 91 -5.19 -12.42 5.86
CA SER A 91 -5.37 -12.96 7.21
C SER A 91 -4.51 -12.25 8.28
N SER A 92 -3.82 -11.17 7.91
CA SER A 92 -2.97 -10.44 8.86
C SER A 92 -3.81 -9.57 9.79
N ALA A 93 -3.71 -9.82 11.10
CA ALA A 93 -4.31 -8.97 12.14
C ALA A 93 -3.32 -7.91 12.67
N ASP A 94 -2.07 -7.93 12.19
CA ASP A 94 -0.99 -7.05 12.58
C ASP A 94 -0.55 -6.14 11.42
N PHE A 95 0.25 -5.12 11.71
CA PHE A 95 0.96 -4.34 10.69
C PHE A 95 1.93 -5.24 9.94
N ALA A 96 1.60 -5.55 8.70
CA ALA A 96 2.44 -6.32 7.81
C ALA A 96 2.57 -5.56 6.48
N SER A 97 3.72 -5.70 5.84
CA SER A 97 3.87 -5.27 4.46
C SER A 97 4.84 -6.19 3.74
N ARG A 98 4.64 -6.33 2.44
CA ARG A 98 5.60 -7.02 1.57
C ARG A 98 5.62 -6.45 0.18
N ILE A 99 6.75 -6.62 -0.49
CA ILE A 99 6.93 -6.22 -1.89
C ILE A 99 6.43 -7.34 -2.80
N LEU A 100 5.68 -6.95 -3.82
CA LEU A 100 5.18 -7.82 -4.89
C LEU A 100 6.05 -7.71 -6.15
N TRP A 101 6.59 -6.51 -6.40
CA TRP A 101 7.45 -6.21 -7.54
C TRP A 101 8.40 -5.05 -7.17
N PRO A 102 9.67 -5.05 -7.61
CA PRO A 102 10.31 -6.00 -8.53
C PRO A 102 10.64 -7.34 -7.87
N LEU A 103 10.83 -8.39 -8.68
CA LEU A 103 10.96 -9.77 -8.18
C LEU A 103 12.20 -9.97 -7.30
N GLU A 104 13.26 -9.20 -7.51
CA GLU A 104 14.49 -9.27 -6.71
C GLU A 104 14.27 -8.84 -5.25
N LEU A 105 13.17 -8.13 -4.98
CA LEU A 105 12.78 -7.66 -3.65
C LEU A 105 11.51 -8.35 -3.14
N ALA A 106 10.96 -9.32 -3.88
CA ALA A 106 9.69 -9.96 -3.53
C ALA A 106 9.72 -10.53 -2.10
N ASP A 107 8.58 -10.41 -1.42
CA ASP A 107 8.35 -10.82 -0.02
C ASP A 107 9.21 -10.10 1.04
N MET A 108 10.13 -9.21 0.65
CA MET A 108 10.79 -8.33 1.61
C MET A 108 9.81 -7.28 2.14
N PRO A 109 9.97 -6.81 3.40
CA PRO A 109 9.11 -5.77 3.94
C PRO A 109 9.20 -4.48 3.13
N MET A 110 8.06 -3.96 2.67
CA MET A 110 8.01 -2.65 2.00
C MET A 110 8.19 -1.51 3.00
N PHE A 111 7.60 -1.68 4.19
CA PHE A 111 7.61 -0.68 5.25
C PHE A 111 8.22 -1.21 6.53
N LYS A 112 8.71 -0.27 7.33
CA LYS A 112 8.93 -0.42 8.77
C LYS A 112 7.87 0.38 9.52
N TYR A 113 7.46 -0.17 10.66
CA TYR A 113 6.50 0.44 11.56
C TYR A 113 7.23 0.79 12.86
N GLU A 114 7.23 2.06 13.23
CA GLU A 114 7.82 2.54 14.48
C GLU A 114 6.73 2.98 15.45
N ASP A 115 6.70 2.36 16.63
CA ASP A 115 5.82 2.76 17.73
C ASP A 115 6.12 4.20 18.14
N VAL A 116 5.20 5.11 17.87
CA VAL A 116 5.29 6.48 18.38
C VAL A 116 4.81 6.47 19.82
N ARG A 117 5.74 6.34 20.77
CA ARG A 117 5.42 6.43 22.20
C ARG A 117 4.75 7.78 22.49
N PRO A 118 3.57 7.81 23.15
CA PRO A 118 2.94 9.05 23.55
C PRO A 118 3.87 9.86 24.46
N LYS A 119 4.14 11.11 24.07
CA LYS A 119 5.03 12.01 24.83
C LYS A 119 4.43 12.45 26.18
N THR A 120 3.13 12.27 26.39
CA THR A 120 2.40 12.75 27.58
C THR A 120 1.78 11.61 28.39
N ILE A 121 1.70 11.78 29.70
CA ILE A 121 1.12 10.80 30.65
C ILE A 121 -0.36 10.54 30.32
N VAL A 122 -1.10 11.57 29.92
CA VAL A 122 -2.49 11.46 29.44
C VAL A 122 -2.53 10.61 28.17
N GLY A 123 -1.66 10.89 27.19
CA GLY A 123 -1.56 10.10 25.95
C GLY A 123 -1.19 8.63 26.18
N ARG A 124 -0.50 8.29 27.28
CA ARG A 124 -0.21 6.89 27.66
C ARG A 124 -1.41 6.16 28.28
N MET A 125 -2.38 6.87 28.84
CA MET A 125 -3.57 6.28 29.48
C MET A 125 -4.79 6.21 28.56
N ILE A 126 -4.90 7.10 27.56
CA ILE A 126 -6.07 7.19 26.67
C ILE A 126 -5.73 7.24 25.18
N GLY A 127 -4.45 7.26 24.81
CA GLY A 127 -4.03 7.31 23.41
C GLY A 127 -3.97 5.92 22.78
N SER A 128 -4.44 5.80 21.54
CA SER A 128 -4.08 4.68 20.67
C SER A 128 -2.58 4.73 20.37
N MET A 129 -1.93 3.56 20.23
CA MET A 129 -0.57 3.52 19.67
C MET A 129 -0.64 4.07 18.25
N GLN A 130 0.04 5.20 18.02
CA GLN A 130 0.25 5.69 16.66
C GLN A 130 1.51 5.00 16.13
N ASN A 131 1.38 4.34 14.99
CA ASN A 131 2.51 3.76 14.29
C ASN A 131 2.94 4.69 13.15
N LYS A 132 4.23 4.99 13.09
CA LYS A 132 4.81 5.70 11.95
C LYS A 132 5.24 4.68 10.91
N GLN A 133 4.56 4.69 9.77
CA GLN A 133 4.93 3.90 8.60
C GLN A 133 5.95 4.67 7.76
N THR A 134 7.07 4.02 7.44
CA THR A 134 8.08 4.55 6.51
C THR A 134 8.66 3.42 5.68
N TYR A 135 9.24 3.71 4.52
CA TYR A 135 9.92 2.69 3.71
C TYR A 135 11.00 1.94 4.50
N SER A 136 11.15 0.65 4.20
CA SER A 136 12.29 -0.13 4.66
C SER A 136 13.59 0.35 3.99
N ASP A 137 14.73 0.02 4.59
CA ASP A 137 16.04 0.45 4.06
C ASP A 137 16.32 -0.15 2.67
N PHE A 138 15.84 -1.37 2.40
CA PHE A 138 15.96 -2.02 1.08
C PHE A 138 15.18 -1.26 0.00
N VAL A 139 13.98 -0.79 0.34
CA VAL A 139 13.15 0.03 -0.54
C VAL A 139 13.81 1.37 -0.83
N LEU A 140 14.31 2.06 0.19
CA LEU A 140 15.02 3.33 0.01
C LEU A 140 16.30 3.14 -0.83
N ALA A 141 17.05 2.07 -0.62
CA ALA A 141 18.23 1.77 -1.42
C ALA A 141 17.88 1.48 -2.88
N ALA A 142 16.73 0.87 -3.17
CA ALA A 142 16.26 0.62 -4.53
C ALA A 142 15.73 1.89 -5.22
N LEU A 143 15.04 2.76 -4.49
CA LEU A 143 14.45 4.00 -5.03
C LEU A 143 15.46 5.12 -5.29
N ASN A 144 16.65 5.07 -4.65
CA ASN A 144 17.72 6.06 -4.84
C ASN A 144 18.72 5.69 -5.94
N LYS A 145 18.48 4.61 -6.69
CA LYS A 145 19.28 4.20 -7.86
C LYS A 145 18.71 4.78 -9.15
#